data_AF-A0A0R3QWS1-F1
#
_entry.id   AF-A0A0R3QWS1-F1
#
_cell.length_a   1.000
_cell.length_b   1.000
_cell.length_c   1.000
_cell.angle_alpha   90.00
_cell.angle_beta   90.00
_cell.angle_gamma   90.00
#
_symmetry.space_group_name_H-M   'P 1'
#
loop_
_entity.id
_entity.type
_entity.pdbx_description
1 polymer ?
#
loop_
_entity_poly.entity_id
_entity_poly.type
_entity_poly.pdbx_seq_one_letter_code
_entity_poly.pdbx_strand_id
1 'polypeptide(L)'
;MNISSFRLPVIPRISSDFWTSIFSRSKGIASAAAGSTTSEFDVVVAGGGIVGCATARQLKIKNPELKVALLEKEDHLAFHQSGHNSGVLHAGIYYAPGSLKAKLCVRGIDLAYKYCDEHKVPYKRIGKLIVAVEPIEVPRLEVRFPFTFLYFFNVCKVFKMYTIFQ
;
A
#
# COMPACT_ATOMS: atom_id res chain seq x y z
N MET A 1 2.02 -21.67 -26.90
CA MET A 1 1.05 -21.67 -25.78
C MET A 1 0.37 -20.32 -25.72
N ASN A 2 -0.97 -20.31 -25.69
CA ASN A 2 -1.81 -19.13 -25.76
C ASN A 2 -1.74 -18.35 -24.43
N ILE A 3 -1.26 -17.10 -24.46
CA ILE A 3 -1.07 -16.23 -23.27
C ILE A 3 -2.41 -15.70 -22.73
N SER A 4 -3.54 -16.04 -23.37
CA SER A 4 -4.88 -15.58 -23.01
C SER A 4 -5.48 -16.17 -21.73
N SER A 5 -4.79 -17.06 -21.01
CA SER A 5 -5.34 -17.76 -19.83
C SER A 5 -4.83 -17.29 -18.47
N PHE A 6 -3.94 -16.28 -18.39
CA PHE A 6 -3.51 -15.72 -17.10
C PHE A 6 -4.56 -14.76 -16.51
N ARG A 7 -5.63 -15.31 -15.93
CA ARG A 7 -6.49 -14.58 -14.99
C ARG A 7 -5.76 -14.46 -13.66
N LEU A 8 -5.08 -13.33 -13.43
CA LEU A 8 -4.59 -13.00 -12.10
C LEU A 8 -5.79 -12.89 -11.15
N PRO A 9 -5.83 -13.62 -10.03
CA PRO A 9 -6.91 -13.47 -9.06
C PRO A 9 -6.87 -12.04 -8.51
N VAL A 10 -7.98 -11.32 -8.66
CA VAL A 10 -8.17 -10.00 -8.03
C VAL A 10 -7.97 -10.18 -6.53
N ILE A 11 -6.96 -9.51 -5.98
CA ILE A 11 -6.69 -9.51 -4.54
C ILE A 11 -7.90 -8.83 -3.88
N PRO A 12 -8.52 -9.43 -2.85
CA PRO A 12 -9.67 -8.81 -2.18
C PRO A 12 -9.27 -7.42 -1.68
N ARG A 13 -10.08 -6.43 -2.03
CA ARG A 13 -9.92 -5.02 -1.66
C ARG A 13 -9.94 -4.90 -0.15
N ILE A 14 -9.01 -4.14 0.45
CA ILE A 14 -9.11 -3.77 1.87
C ILE A 14 -10.40 -2.96 2.01
N SER A 15 -11.39 -3.51 2.71
CA SER A 15 -12.70 -2.88 2.84
C SER A 15 -12.61 -1.62 3.71
N SER A 16 -13.53 -0.68 3.50
CA SER A 16 -13.72 0.48 4.39
C SER A 16 -13.84 0.06 5.86
N ASP A 17 -14.45 -1.09 6.11
CA ASP A 17 -14.77 -1.61 7.44
C ASP A 17 -13.52 -1.97 8.25
N PHE A 18 -12.46 -2.41 7.56
CA PHE A 18 -11.16 -2.62 8.19
C PHE A 18 -10.59 -1.31 8.74
N TRP A 19 -10.68 -0.21 7.97
CA TRP A 19 -10.17 1.09 8.38
C TRP A 19 -10.99 1.72 9.51
N THR A 20 -12.30 1.56 9.51
CA THR A 20 -13.19 2.06 10.59
C THR A 20 -13.03 1.28 11.88
N SER A 21 -12.59 0.02 11.87
CA SER A 21 -12.33 -0.73 13.11
C SER A 21 -11.20 -0.12 13.96
N ILE A 22 -10.31 0.65 13.34
CA ILE A 22 -9.14 1.26 13.98
C ILE A 22 -9.49 2.60 14.65
N PHE A 23 -10.58 3.26 14.22
CA PHE A 23 -10.95 4.60 14.66
C PHE A 23 -12.42 4.63 15.09
N SER A 24 -12.71 4.98 16.34
CA SER A 24 -14.08 5.21 16.77
C SER A 24 -14.64 6.43 16.03
N ARG A 25 -15.67 6.24 15.20
CA ARG A 25 -16.37 7.34 14.53
C ARG A 25 -17.16 8.13 15.56
N SER A 26 -16.64 9.27 16.01
CA SER A 26 -17.52 10.32 16.52
C SER A 26 -18.32 10.81 15.31
N LYS A 27 -19.65 10.65 15.34
CA LYS A 27 -20.51 11.31 14.36
C LYS A 27 -20.11 12.79 14.33
N GLY A 28 -19.89 13.31 13.11
CA GLY A 28 -19.57 14.71 12.91
C GLY A 28 -20.52 15.58 13.72
N ILE A 29 -19.98 16.70 14.18
CA ILE A 29 -20.74 17.73 14.88
C ILE A 29 -21.84 18.15 13.90
N ALA A 30 -23.04 17.59 14.09
CA ALA A 30 -24.22 18.06 13.41
C ALA A 30 -24.36 19.52 13.81
N SER A 31 -24.48 20.41 12.82
CA SER A 31 -24.71 21.83 13.03
C SER A 31 -25.84 22.02 14.03
N ALA A 32 -25.50 22.36 15.27
CA ALA A 32 -26.43 22.76 16.30
C ALA A 32 -26.04 24.18 16.71
N ALA A 33 -27.03 25.08 16.60
CA ALA A 33 -26.95 26.42 17.13
C ALA A 33 -26.41 26.42 18.57
N ALA A 34 -25.57 27.42 18.86
CA ALA A 34 -25.22 27.93 20.19
C ALA A 34 -24.87 26.90 21.29
N GLY A 35 -23.62 26.47 21.31
CA GLY A 35 -23.01 25.73 22.42
C GLY A 35 -21.62 25.22 22.05
N SER A 36 -20.64 26.12 21.93
CA SER A 36 -19.26 25.82 21.53
C SER A 36 -18.55 24.94 22.56
N THR A 37 -18.68 23.63 22.48
CA THR A 37 -17.76 22.68 23.11
C THR A 37 -16.61 22.44 22.14
N THR A 38 -15.62 23.31 22.18
CA THR A 38 -14.39 23.15 21.40
C THR A 38 -13.66 21.91 21.94
N SER A 39 -13.68 20.82 21.18
CA SER A 39 -12.87 19.65 21.50
C SER A 39 -11.42 20.02 21.23
N GLU A 40 -10.61 20.10 22.29
CA GLU A 40 -9.17 20.35 22.16
C GLU A 40 -8.45 19.07 21.73
N PHE A 41 -7.74 19.15 20.61
CA PHE A 41 -6.86 18.11 20.10
C PHE A 41 -5.43 18.64 20.05
N ASP A 42 -4.45 17.80 20.40
CA ASP A 42 -3.03 18.15 20.33
C ASP A 42 -2.53 18.11 18.89
N VAL A 43 -3.02 17.14 18.10
CA VAL A 43 -2.65 16.95 16.70
C VAL A 43 -3.87 16.59 15.87
N VAL A 44 -4.00 17.26 14.72
CA VAL A 44 -5.02 16.96 13.71
C VAL A 44 -4.33 16.44 12.46
N VAL A 45 -4.73 15.25 12.01
CA VAL A 45 -4.30 14.66 10.73
C VAL A 45 -5.40 14.90 9.70
N ALA A 46 -5.07 15.61 8.62
CA ALA A 46 -5.99 15.84 7.52
C ALA A 46 -5.83 14.75 6.44
N GLY A 47 -6.90 14.01 6.16
CA GLY A 47 -7.02 12.98 5.13
C GLY A 47 -7.11 11.57 5.71
N GLY A 48 -8.25 10.91 5.51
CA GLY A 48 -8.56 9.53 5.90
C GLY A 48 -8.08 8.47 4.91
N GLY A 49 -7.02 8.75 4.15
CA GLY A 49 -6.31 7.76 3.33
C GLY A 49 -5.34 6.90 4.15
N ILE A 50 -4.69 5.93 3.51
CA ILE A 50 -3.77 4.99 4.17
C ILE A 50 -2.61 5.69 4.89
N VAL A 51 -2.08 6.76 4.31
CA VAL A 51 -0.99 7.54 4.92
C VAL A 51 -1.47 8.29 6.17
N GLY A 52 -2.65 8.93 6.11
CA GLY A 52 -3.20 9.64 7.27
C GLY A 52 -3.59 8.69 8.40
N CYS A 53 -4.25 7.58 8.07
CA CYS A 53 -4.58 6.52 9.04
C CYS A 53 -3.32 5.94 9.70
N ALA A 54 -2.29 5.60 8.90
CA ALA A 54 -1.03 5.07 9.43
C ALA A 54 -0.31 6.09 10.33
N THR A 55 -0.37 7.37 9.97
CA THR A 55 0.22 8.47 10.75
C THR A 55 -0.49 8.62 12.10
N ALA A 56 -1.82 8.74 12.09
CA ALA A 56 -2.63 8.86 13.32
C ALA A 56 -2.42 7.66 14.25
N ARG A 57 -2.43 6.43 13.70
CA ARG A 57 -2.14 5.20 14.44
C ARG A 57 -0.75 5.24 15.07
N GLN A 58 0.28 5.61 14.29
CA GLN A 58 1.65 5.62 14.79
C GLN A 58 1.88 6.67 15.87
N LEU A 59 1.24 7.85 15.75
CA LEU A 59 1.24 8.88 16.79
C LEU A 59 0.63 8.35 18.07
N LYS A 60 -0.53 7.70 18.00
CA LYS A 60 -1.20 7.14 19.18
C LYS A 60 -0.42 6.01 19.85
N ILE A 61 0.23 5.14 19.06
CA ILE A 61 1.09 4.07 19.60
C ILE A 61 2.31 4.64 20.34
N LYS A 62 2.95 5.68 19.79
CA LYS A 62 4.12 6.31 20.42
C LYS A 62 3.75 7.17 21.62
N ASN A 63 2.58 7.79 21.59
CA ASN A 63 2.11 8.74 22.59
C ASN A 63 0.63 8.45 22.93
N PRO A 64 0.36 7.47 23.81
CA PRO A 64 -1.01 7.07 24.15
C PRO A 64 -1.87 8.19 24.73
N GLU A 65 -1.27 9.19 25.40
CA GLU A 65 -1.99 10.34 25.97
C GLU A 65 -2.38 11.39 24.93
N LEU A 66 -1.77 11.36 23.74
CA LEU A 66 -1.97 12.40 22.73
C LEU A 66 -3.41 12.35 22.17
N LYS A 67 -4.10 13.48 22.19
CA LYS A 67 -5.42 13.66 21.59
C LYS A 67 -5.26 13.91 20.10
N VAL A 68 -5.33 12.83 19.32
CA VAL A 68 -5.24 12.87 17.85
C VAL A 68 -6.64 12.91 17.24
N ALA A 69 -6.90 13.89 16.37
CA ALA A 69 -8.04 13.87 15.45
C ALA A 69 -7.60 13.45 14.05
N LEU A 70 -8.45 12.69 13.35
CA LEU A 70 -8.31 12.41 11.91
C LEU A 70 -9.53 13.00 11.20
N LEU A 71 -9.31 13.92 10.27
CA LEU A 71 -10.36 14.55 9.49
C LEU A 71 -10.38 13.95 8.08
N GLU A 72 -11.55 13.50 7.63
CA GLU A 72 -11.80 13.08 6.26
C GLU A 72 -12.97 13.89 5.72
N LYS A 73 -12.84 14.37 4.48
CA LYS A 73 -13.87 15.17 3.80
C LYS A 73 -15.04 14.28 3.37
N GLU A 74 -14.75 13.04 3.00
CA GLU A 74 -15.75 12.06 2.56
C GLU A 74 -16.42 11.33 3.74
N ASP A 75 -17.57 10.71 3.49
CA ASP A 75 -18.33 9.97 4.51
C ASP A 75 -17.67 8.66 4.97
N HIS A 76 -16.63 8.22 4.25
CA HIS A 76 -15.92 6.97 4.44
C HIS A 76 -14.41 7.15 4.27
N LEU A 77 -13.64 6.39 5.05
CA LEU A 77 -12.18 6.33 4.91
C LEU A 77 -11.78 5.67 3.59
N ALA A 78 -10.59 6.01 3.10
CA ALA A 78 -9.99 5.45 1.90
C ALA A 78 -10.86 5.60 0.62
N PHE A 79 -11.80 6.55 0.57
CA PHE A 79 -12.70 6.73 -0.58
C PHE A 79 -11.96 7.01 -1.90
N HIS A 80 -10.82 7.70 -1.84
CA HIS A 80 -10.03 8.08 -3.03
C HIS A 80 -8.92 7.06 -3.36
N GLN A 81 -7.68 7.52 -3.57
CA GLN A 81 -6.55 6.72 -4.06
C GLN A 81 -6.25 5.47 -3.20
N SER A 82 -6.45 5.55 -1.89
CA SER A 82 -6.18 4.43 -0.97
C SER A 82 -7.14 3.26 -1.14
N GLY A 83 -8.38 3.51 -1.56
CA GLY A 83 -9.33 2.47 -1.95
C GLY A 83 -9.19 2.08 -3.42
N HIS A 84 -8.74 2.99 -4.29
CA HIS A 84 -8.66 2.81 -5.74
C HIS A 84 -7.22 2.63 -6.23
N ASN A 85 -6.57 1.54 -5.79
CA ASN A 85 -5.25 1.13 -6.29
C ASN A 85 -5.21 -0.39 -6.54
N SER A 86 -4.09 -0.88 -7.07
CA SER A 86 -3.91 -2.28 -7.42
C SER A 86 -3.80 -3.23 -6.22
N GLY A 87 -3.68 -2.71 -4.99
CA GLY A 87 -3.47 -3.51 -3.79
C GLY A 87 -2.11 -4.22 -3.76
N VAL A 88 -1.15 -3.81 -4.60
CA VAL A 88 0.16 -4.45 -4.71
C VAL A 88 1.11 -3.90 -3.65
N LEU A 89 1.68 -4.79 -2.84
CA LEU A 89 2.87 -4.47 -2.05
C LEU A 89 4.09 -4.53 -2.97
N HIS A 90 4.69 -3.36 -3.22
CA HIS A 90 5.81 -3.24 -4.14
C HIS A 90 7.14 -3.61 -3.45
N ALA A 91 8.04 -4.28 -4.17
CA ALA A 91 9.40 -4.59 -3.69
C ALA A 91 10.44 -3.50 -4.01
N GLY A 92 10.03 -2.30 -4.40
CA GLY A 92 10.94 -1.18 -4.66
C GLY A 92 11.77 -1.24 -5.95
N ILE A 93 11.59 -2.31 -6.74
CA ILE A 93 12.28 -2.67 -8.00
C ILE A 93 12.36 -1.54 -9.06
N TYR A 94 11.41 -0.59 -9.06
CA TYR A 94 11.32 0.48 -10.07
C TYR A 94 11.90 1.82 -9.61
N TYR A 95 12.25 1.95 -8.34
CA TYR A 95 12.65 3.23 -7.78
C TYR A 95 14.15 3.46 -7.94
N ALA A 96 14.53 4.72 -8.13
CA ALA A 96 15.94 5.10 -8.18
C ALA A 96 16.67 4.62 -6.91
N PRO A 97 17.81 3.94 -7.02
CA PRO A 97 18.59 3.49 -5.86
C PRO A 97 18.88 4.65 -4.89
N GLY A 98 18.80 4.38 -3.59
CA GLY A 98 19.04 5.39 -2.55
C GLY A 98 17.92 6.42 -2.32
N SER A 99 16.93 6.51 -3.23
CA SER A 99 15.79 7.42 -3.06
C SER A 99 14.95 7.08 -1.83
N LEU A 100 14.24 8.09 -1.29
CA LEU A 100 13.30 7.87 -0.19
C LEU A 100 12.21 6.85 -0.57
N LYS A 101 11.73 6.87 -1.83
CA LYS A 101 10.76 5.89 -2.31
C LYS A 101 11.31 4.46 -2.24
N ALA A 102 12.56 4.24 -2.68
CA ALA A 102 13.21 2.93 -2.58
C ALA A 102 13.32 2.47 -1.12
N LYS A 103 13.88 3.33 -0.25
CA LYS A 103 14.09 3.02 1.18
C LYS A 103 12.78 2.73 1.92
N LEU A 104 11.77 3.58 1.73
CA LEU A 104 10.47 3.44 2.38
C LEU A 104 9.68 2.26 1.83
N CYS A 105 9.83 1.92 0.54
CA CYS A 105 9.14 0.77 -0.05
C CYS A 105 9.68 -0.55 0.51
N VAL A 106 11.00 -0.72 0.58
CA VAL A 106 11.63 -1.93 1.11
C VAL A 106 11.32 -2.09 2.59
N ARG A 107 11.45 -1.03 3.39
CA ARG A 107 11.05 -1.09 4.80
C ARG A 107 9.53 -1.30 4.96
N GLY A 108 8.75 -0.69 4.08
CA GLY A 108 7.29 -0.66 4.15
C GLY A 108 6.66 -2.02 3.85
N ILE A 109 7.23 -2.82 2.93
CA ILE A 109 6.70 -4.14 2.61
C ILE A 109 6.80 -5.10 3.81
N ASP A 110 7.91 -5.10 4.55
CA ASP A 110 8.09 -5.94 5.74
C ASP A 110 7.10 -5.56 6.85
N LEU A 111 6.96 -4.25 7.10
CA LEU A 111 6.02 -3.73 8.09
C LEU A 111 4.56 -4.03 7.69
N ALA A 112 4.24 -3.94 6.40
CA ALA A 112 2.91 -4.24 5.88
C ALA A 112 2.57 -5.72 6.06
N TYR A 113 3.49 -6.64 5.71
CA TYR A 113 3.26 -8.07 5.93
C TYR A 113 3.02 -8.39 7.39
N LYS A 114 3.90 -7.91 8.28
CA LYS A 114 3.74 -8.08 9.73
C LYS A 114 2.39 -7.55 10.22
N TYR A 115 2.01 -6.35 9.78
CA TYR A 115 0.73 -5.76 10.15
C TYR A 115 -0.46 -6.61 9.69
N CYS A 116 -0.43 -7.10 8.44
CA CYS A 116 -1.47 -7.96 7.90
C CYS A 116 -1.55 -9.30 8.65
N ASP A 117 -0.42 -9.90 9.01
CA ASP A 117 -0.34 -11.16 9.77
C ASP A 117 -0.93 -11.00 11.19
N GLU A 118 -0.60 -9.89 11.86
CA GLU A 118 -1.09 -9.55 13.21
C GLU A 118 -2.60 -9.28 13.22
N HIS A 119 -3.11 -8.52 12.24
CA HIS A 119 -4.49 -8.04 12.22
C HIS A 119 -5.40 -8.90 11.31
N LYS A 120 -4.89 -10.04 10.82
CA LYS A 120 -5.60 -10.98 9.94
C LYS A 120 -6.18 -10.32 8.69
N VAL A 121 -5.45 -9.35 8.15
CA VAL A 121 -5.79 -8.73 6.86
C VAL A 121 -5.47 -9.74 5.75
N PRO A 122 -6.41 -10.07 4.87
CA PRO A 122 -6.14 -11.02 3.79
C PRO A 122 -5.16 -10.43 2.79
N TYR A 123 -4.10 -11.18 2.48
CA TYR A 123 -3.16 -10.84 1.42
C TYR A 123 -2.60 -12.11 0.78
N LYS A 124 -1.93 -11.97 -0.37
CA LYS A 124 -1.25 -13.07 -1.05
C LYS A 124 0.19 -12.68 -1.36
N ARG A 125 1.16 -13.52 -0.97
CA ARG A 125 2.57 -13.37 -1.37
C ARG A 125 2.77 -13.95 -2.77
N ILE A 126 2.31 -13.21 -3.77
CA ILE A 126 2.51 -13.56 -5.18
C ILE A 126 3.71 -12.78 -5.72
N GLY A 127 4.60 -13.48 -6.42
CA GLY A 127 5.75 -12.86 -7.07
C GLY A 127 5.33 -11.88 -8.18
N LYS A 128 6.28 -11.07 -8.64
CA LYS A 128 6.10 -10.16 -9.78
C LYS A 128 6.89 -10.67 -10.97
N LEU A 129 6.27 -10.73 -12.14
CA LEU A 129 6.96 -11.05 -13.39
C LEU A 129 7.18 -9.75 -14.18
N ILE A 130 8.43 -9.49 -14.58
CA ILE A 130 8.77 -8.40 -15.51
C ILE A 130 9.25 -9.04 -16.80
N VAL A 131 8.65 -8.63 -17.92
CA VAL A 131 8.87 -9.23 -19.23
C VAL A 131 9.35 -8.15 -20.19
N ALA A 132 10.43 -8.43 -20.92
CA ALA A 132 10.76 -7.69 -22.13
C ALA A 132 9.95 -8.29 -23.27
N VAL A 133 9.06 -7.49 -23.87
CA VAL A 133 8.25 -7.89 -25.02
C VAL A 133 8.91 -7.52 -26.34
N GLU A 134 9.91 -6.63 -26.30
CA GLU A 134 10.74 -6.26 -27.44
C GLU A 134 12.25 -6.45 -27.15
N PRO A 135 13.07 -6.78 -28.17
CA PRO A 135 14.51 -6.94 -27.99
C PRO A 135 15.21 -5.72 -27.38
N ILE A 136 14.72 -4.51 -27.68
CA ILE A 136 15.28 -3.25 -27.16
C ILE A 136 15.09 -3.07 -25.64
N GLU A 137 14.18 -3.82 -25.03
CA GLU A 137 13.91 -3.75 -23.58
C GLU A 137 14.84 -4.65 -22.76
N VAL A 138 15.48 -5.64 -23.41
CA VAL A 138 16.36 -6.62 -22.74
C VAL A 138 17.53 -5.94 -22.02
N PRO A 139 18.30 -5.02 -22.65
CA PRO A 139 19.39 -4.33 -21.96
C PRO A 139 18.92 -3.54 -20.72
N ARG A 140 17.70 -2.99 -20.76
CA ARG A 140 17.12 -2.24 -19.63
C ARG A 140 16.80 -3.14 -18.44
N LEU A 141 16.45 -4.41 -18.70
CA LEU A 141 16.26 -5.40 -17.65
C LEU A 141 17.58 -5.91 -17.09
N GLU A 142 18.62 -6.06 -17.91
CA GLU A 142 19.94 -6.50 -17.47
C GLU A 142 20.61 -5.49 -16.54
N VAL A 143 20.69 -4.23 -16.95
CA VAL A 143 21.31 -3.15 -16.16
C VAL A 143 20.62 -2.97 -14.81
N ARG A 144 19.29 -3.06 -14.78
CA ARG A 144 18.53 -2.79 -13.56
C ARG A 144 18.44 -4.01 -12.63
N PHE A 145 18.71 -5.21 -13.12
CA PHE A 145 18.55 -6.46 -12.37
C PHE A 145 19.69 -7.46 -12.68
N PRO A 146 20.91 -7.19 -12.19
CA PRO A 146 22.08 -8.02 -12.53
C PRO A 146 22.09 -9.42 -11.88
N PHE A 147 21.25 -9.68 -10.86
CA PHE A 147 21.30 -10.92 -10.04
C PHE A 147 20.01 -11.78 -10.09
N THR A 148 19.26 -11.79 -11.19
CA THR A 148 18.00 -12.54 -11.29
C THR A 148 18.05 -13.60 -12.40
N PHE A 149 17.55 -14.81 -12.13
CA PHE A 149 17.42 -15.91 -13.11
C PHE A 149 16.74 -15.43 -14.39
N LEU A 150 17.48 -15.40 -15.51
CA LEU A 150 16.90 -15.24 -16.84
C LEU A 150 16.35 -16.60 -17.27
N TYR A 151 15.05 -16.67 -17.55
CA TYR A 151 14.48 -17.78 -18.29
C TYR A 151 14.31 -17.36 -19.76
N PHE A 152 15.04 -18.02 -20.66
CA PHE A 152 14.79 -17.95 -22.09
C PHE A 152 13.79 -19.05 -22.47
N PHE A 153 12.59 -18.66 -22.86
CA PHE A 153 11.65 -19.55 -23.56
C PHE A 153 11.61 -19.19 -25.04
N ASN A 154 11.49 -20.22 -25.88
CA ASN A 154 11.79 -20.35 -27.31
C ASN A 154 11.10 -19.38 -28.32
N VAL A 155 10.72 -18.17 -27.92
CA VAL A 155 10.20 -17.11 -28.79
C VAL A 155 10.58 -15.74 -28.19
N CYS A 156 11.76 -15.20 -28.52
CA CYS A 156 12.20 -13.80 -28.35
C CYS A 156 11.76 -13.00 -27.08
N LYS A 157 11.40 -13.65 -25.98
CA LYS A 157 10.87 -13.02 -24.77
C LYS A 157 11.76 -13.38 -23.60
N VAL A 158 12.42 -12.36 -23.06
CA VAL A 158 13.21 -12.48 -21.83
C VAL A 158 12.28 -12.26 -20.64
N PHE A 159 12.20 -13.24 -19.76
CA PHE A 159 11.42 -13.17 -18.54
C PHE A 159 12.35 -13.04 -17.33
N LYS A 160 12.04 -12.08 -16.45
CA LYS A 160 12.57 -12.05 -15.07
C LYS A 160 11.43 -12.23 -14.09
N MET A 161 11.36 -13.44 -13.53
CA MET A 161 10.44 -13.76 -12.44
C MET A 161 11.06 -13.33 -11.13
N TYR A 162 10.47 -12.33 -10.48
CA TYR A 162 10.79 -11.97 -9.10
C TYR A 162 9.85 -12.77 -8.22
N THR A 163 10.28 -13.96 -7.84
CA THR A 163 9.76 -14.54 -6.62
C THR A 163 10.39 -13.75 -5.49
N ILE A 164 9.65 -12.76 -4.99
CA ILE A 164 10.03 -12.04 -3.76
C ILE A 164 9.77 -13.03 -2.62
N PHE A 165 10.70 -13.97 -2.46
CA PHE A 165 10.83 -14.81 -1.28
C PHE A 165 11.88 -14.17 -0.40
N GLN A 166 11.45 -13.54 0.69
CA GLN A 166 12.10 -13.64 2.00
C GLN A 166 11.01 -13.60 3.08
#